data_AF-A0A9N9I946-F1
#
_entry.id   AF-A0A9N9I946-F1
#
_cell.length_a   1.000
_cell.length_b   1.000
_cell.length_c   1.000
_cell.angle_alpha   90.00
_cell.angle_beta   90.00
_cell.angle_gamma   90.00
#
_symmetry.space_group_name_H-M   'P 1'
#
loop_
_entity.id
_entity.type
_entity.pdbx_description
1 polymer ?
#
loop_
_entity_poly.entity_id
_entity_poly.type
_entity_poly.pdbx_seq_one_letter_code
_entity_poly.pdbx_strand_id
1 'polypeptide(L)'
;RIPIYAKQSLLKRRFQILSPIKQKFETIENSLISKVKPVVNITDKMNSFKKSYWIDDLNNHVKTKSTSSQRNSNSAGKVPKRELKVRKMTDSYEEEILPFKSDPELLEEYVNPYGSIRIGKIFENLDLLAGQIAYKHCSIEMEQNSDLTIVTASLDRLDLIKPLPISDIRLSGHITYVGYSSMEALIKIEALKDEKSDDDHIKGDTLMMARVVMKLFQITEEQKNRRFKSAATALSKLPPTEEEKLIIHDCYLEHCKYAEQKEKTLENMKWMDETIMESVTLMQPQKRSLHGFIFGGYLMKLAYELAFSNASVFLKSRPTFLALDEISFRKPVHIGSILIMTSQIVYAPGPPHKSFQVA
;
A
#
# COMPACT_ATOMS: atom_id res chain seq x y z
N ARG A 1 -43.54 34.55 -6.06
CA ARG A 1 -44.48 34.44 -4.91
C ARG A 1 -45.85 34.01 -5.43
N ILE A 2 -46.21 32.71 -5.35
CA ILE A 2 -47.57 32.14 -5.25
C ILE A 2 -47.41 30.77 -4.54
N PRO A 3 -48.32 30.33 -3.64
CA PRO A 3 -48.05 29.37 -2.58
C PRO A 3 -48.52 27.92 -2.84
N ILE A 4 -48.01 27.05 -1.97
CA ILE A 4 -48.25 25.61 -1.82
C ILE A 4 -49.62 25.38 -1.17
N TYR A 5 -50.49 24.58 -1.79
CA TYR A 5 -51.27 23.45 -1.21
C TYR A 5 -52.41 22.99 -2.15
N ALA A 6 -52.76 21.70 -2.06
CA ALA A 6 -53.75 20.90 -2.80
C ALA A 6 -53.16 20.22 -4.06
N LYS A 7 -53.08 18.88 -4.17
CA LYS A 7 -54.07 17.85 -3.79
C LYS A 7 -53.39 16.53 -3.43
N GLN A 8 -53.60 16.13 -2.18
CA GLN A 8 -53.18 14.90 -1.52
C GLN A 8 -54.09 13.69 -1.86
N SER A 9 -54.59 13.59 -3.10
CA SER A 9 -55.56 12.54 -3.50
C SER A 9 -55.07 11.56 -4.55
N LEU A 10 -53.82 11.66 -5.03
CA LEU A 10 -53.25 10.74 -6.03
C LEU A 10 -52.29 9.68 -5.45
N LEU A 11 -51.91 9.78 -4.17
CA LEU A 11 -50.96 8.85 -3.54
C LEU A 11 -51.59 7.57 -2.99
N LYS A 12 -52.90 7.53 -2.71
CA LYS A 12 -53.56 6.32 -2.18
C LYS A 12 -53.89 5.25 -3.24
N ARG A 13 -53.95 5.59 -4.53
CA ARG A 13 -54.21 4.62 -5.60
C ARG A 13 -52.95 3.94 -6.15
N ARG A 14 -51.75 4.47 -5.87
CA ARG A 14 -50.48 3.87 -6.33
C ARG A 14 -49.98 2.75 -5.41
N PHE A 15 -50.44 2.71 -4.14
CA PHE A 15 -49.98 1.72 -3.16
C PHE A 15 -50.69 0.36 -3.21
N GLN A 16 -51.82 0.22 -3.92
CA GLN A 16 -52.54 -1.06 -4.02
C GLN A 16 -52.11 -1.93 -5.21
N ILE A 17 -51.37 -1.38 -6.18
CA ILE A 17 -50.89 -2.10 -7.37
C ILE A 17 -49.44 -2.57 -7.21
N LEU A 18 -48.71 -2.05 -6.21
CA LEU A 18 -47.29 -2.34 -6.00
C LEU A 18 -47.01 -3.54 -5.08
N SER A 19 -48.00 -4.10 -4.38
CA SER A 19 -47.75 -5.24 -3.47
C SER A 19 -47.42 -6.57 -4.19
N PRO A 20 -48.04 -6.94 -5.33
CA PRO A 20 -47.69 -8.19 -6.02
C PRO A 20 -46.37 -8.07 -6.81
N ILE A 21 -46.04 -6.84 -7.25
CA ILE A 21 -44.79 -6.53 -7.98
C ILE A 21 -43.60 -6.56 -7.02
N LYS A 22 -43.75 -6.04 -5.79
CA LYS A 22 -42.72 -6.14 -4.75
C LYS A 22 -42.39 -7.59 -4.40
N GLN A 23 -43.38 -8.47 -4.25
CA GLN A 23 -43.13 -9.89 -3.97
C GLN A 23 -42.43 -10.61 -5.12
N LYS A 24 -42.76 -10.28 -6.38
CA LYS A 24 -42.03 -10.84 -7.54
C LYS A 24 -40.60 -10.30 -7.63
N PHE A 25 -40.35 -9.03 -7.31
CA PHE A 25 -39.00 -8.47 -7.25
C PHE A 25 -38.18 -9.04 -6.09
N GLU A 26 -38.75 -9.19 -4.89
CA GLU A 26 -38.07 -9.82 -3.74
C GLU A 26 -37.75 -11.29 -4.00
N THR A 27 -38.59 -12.03 -4.73
CA THR A 27 -38.31 -13.43 -5.09
C THR A 27 -37.18 -13.53 -6.13
N ILE A 28 -37.10 -12.57 -7.07
CA ILE A 28 -36.04 -12.49 -8.08
C ILE A 28 -34.73 -11.98 -7.44
N GLU A 29 -34.78 -10.99 -6.55
CA GLU A 29 -33.62 -10.54 -5.77
C GLU A 29 -33.08 -11.67 -4.89
N ASN A 30 -33.93 -12.39 -4.15
CA ASN A 30 -33.48 -13.52 -3.32
C ASN A 30 -32.92 -14.69 -4.14
N SER A 31 -33.41 -14.90 -5.36
CA SER A 31 -32.87 -15.87 -6.33
C SER A 31 -31.54 -15.44 -6.98
N LEU A 32 -31.27 -14.14 -7.07
CA LEU A 32 -30.02 -13.59 -7.60
C LEU A 32 -28.95 -13.48 -6.51
N ILE A 33 -29.37 -13.15 -5.28
CA ILE A 33 -28.51 -13.09 -4.08
C ILE A 33 -28.00 -14.49 -3.70
N SER A 34 -28.70 -15.58 -4.04
CA SER A 34 -28.22 -16.94 -3.78
C SER A 34 -27.18 -17.45 -4.80
N LYS A 35 -26.90 -16.73 -5.88
CA LYS A 35 -25.94 -17.12 -6.94
C LYS A 35 -24.74 -16.18 -7.08
N VAL A 36 -24.76 -15.03 -6.42
CA VAL A 36 -23.58 -14.16 -6.29
C VAL A 36 -22.90 -14.55 -4.98
N LYS A 37 -21.69 -15.11 -5.05
CA LYS A 37 -20.85 -15.25 -3.84
C LYS A 37 -20.79 -13.87 -3.18
N PRO A 38 -21.13 -13.74 -1.89
CA PRO A 38 -21.16 -12.43 -1.25
C PRO A 38 -19.77 -11.82 -1.38
N VAL A 39 -19.71 -10.60 -1.95
CA VAL A 39 -18.55 -9.73 -1.85
C VAL A 39 -18.38 -9.48 -0.37
N VAL A 40 -17.43 -10.19 0.22
CA VAL A 40 -17.19 -10.09 1.66
C VAL A 40 -16.60 -8.71 1.92
N ASN A 41 -17.37 -7.86 2.59
CA ASN A 41 -16.86 -6.59 3.11
C ASN A 41 -15.58 -6.87 3.91
N ILE A 42 -14.51 -6.17 3.54
CA ILE A 42 -13.14 -6.33 4.06
C ILE A 42 -13.09 -6.14 5.59
N THR A 43 -13.99 -5.30 6.11
CA THR A 43 -14.19 -5.08 7.55
C THR A 43 -14.68 -6.33 8.28
N ASP A 44 -15.52 -7.16 7.67
CA ASP A 44 -16.14 -8.32 8.34
C ASP A 44 -15.24 -9.56 8.36
N LYS A 45 -14.33 -9.73 7.40
CA LYS A 45 -13.29 -10.78 7.44
C LYS A 45 -12.16 -10.45 8.42
N MET A 46 -11.83 -9.16 8.62
CA MET A 46 -10.94 -8.76 9.72
C MET A 46 -11.60 -8.94 11.10
N ASN A 47 -12.93 -8.89 11.18
CA ASN A 47 -13.67 -9.10 12.43
C ASN A 47 -13.72 -10.57 12.89
N SER A 48 -13.37 -11.55 12.04
CA SER A 48 -13.33 -12.98 12.42
C SER A 48 -12.01 -13.37 13.11
N PHE A 49 -10.94 -12.60 12.91
CA PHE A 49 -9.78 -12.62 13.80
C PHE A 49 -10.18 -11.90 15.09
N LYS A 50 -9.90 -12.48 16.26
CA LYS A 50 -10.12 -11.82 17.57
C LYS A 50 -9.68 -10.35 17.47
N LYS A 51 -10.62 -9.40 17.57
CA LYS A 51 -10.29 -7.98 17.68
C LYS A 51 -9.38 -7.81 18.89
N SER A 52 -8.08 -7.69 18.67
CA SER A 52 -7.15 -7.28 19.70
C SER A 52 -7.19 -5.75 19.76
N TYR A 53 -7.82 -5.21 20.81
CA TYR A 53 -7.74 -3.79 21.04
C TYR A 53 -6.33 -3.46 21.53
N TRP A 54 -5.77 -2.34 21.07
CA TRP A 54 -4.44 -1.91 21.50
C TRP A 54 -4.35 -1.75 23.03
N ILE A 55 -5.46 -1.40 23.69
CA ILE A 55 -5.53 -1.31 25.15
C ILE A 55 -5.32 -2.66 25.83
N ASP A 56 -5.75 -3.76 25.21
CA ASP A 56 -5.56 -5.11 25.74
C ASP A 56 -4.08 -5.52 25.63
N ASP A 57 -3.43 -5.18 24.52
CA ASP A 57 -1.99 -5.41 24.32
C ASP A 57 -1.16 -4.60 25.32
N LEU A 58 -1.52 -3.33 25.57
CA LEU A 58 -0.90 -2.50 26.61
C LEU A 58 -1.04 -3.11 28.01
N ASN A 59 -2.24 -3.55 28.36
CA ASN A 59 -2.53 -4.17 29.66
C ASN A 59 -1.75 -5.48 29.85
N ASN A 60 -1.60 -6.28 28.79
CA ASN A 60 -0.80 -7.50 28.80
C ASN A 60 0.72 -7.20 28.93
N HIS A 61 1.21 -6.13 28.29
CA HIS A 61 2.60 -5.68 28.47
C HIS A 61 2.89 -5.18 29.89
N VAL A 62 1.92 -4.52 30.54
CA VAL A 62 2.05 -4.11 31.95
C VAL A 62 2.07 -5.32 32.88
N LYS A 63 1.18 -6.31 32.66
CA LYS A 63 1.15 -7.56 33.44
C LYS A 63 2.42 -8.40 33.27
N THR A 64 2.98 -8.48 32.06
CA THR A 64 4.23 -9.21 31.83
C THR A 64 5.42 -8.53 32.50
N LYS A 65 5.47 -7.19 32.54
CA LYS A 65 6.47 -6.43 33.32
C LYS A 65 6.32 -6.58 34.84
N SER A 66 5.11 -6.74 35.37
CA SER A 66 4.91 -6.99 36.81
C SER A 66 5.23 -8.44 37.21
N THR A 67 5.28 -9.38 36.26
CA THR A 67 5.57 -10.80 36.51
C THR A 67 7.01 -11.20 36.16
N SER A 68 7.81 -10.31 35.57
CA SER A 68 9.19 -10.58 35.11
C SER A 68 10.26 -10.58 36.21
N SER A 69 9.88 -10.46 37.49
CA SER A 69 10.84 -10.60 38.61
C SER A 69 11.09 -12.05 39.03
N GLN A 70 10.38 -13.05 38.48
CA GLN A 70 10.64 -14.47 38.73
C GLN A 70 10.26 -15.33 37.51
N ARG A 71 11.13 -15.44 36.49
CA ARG A 71 11.07 -16.57 35.54
C ARG A 71 12.46 -17.09 35.24
N ASN A 72 12.71 -18.29 35.77
CA ASN A 72 13.88 -19.13 35.48
C ASN A 72 13.99 -19.40 33.97
N SER A 73 15.20 -19.21 33.46
CA SER A 73 15.63 -19.60 32.12
C SER A 73 15.77 -21.13 32.05
N ASN A 74 14.71 -21.86 31.68
CA ASN A 74 14.83 -23.26 31.25
C ASN A 74 13.56 -23.71 30.51
N SER A 75 13.51 -23.45 29.21
CA SER A 75 12.86 -24.30 28.19
C SER A 75 12.97 -23.63 26.81
N ALA A 76 14.09 -23.83 26.12
CA ALA A 76 14.13 -23.62 24.67
C ALA A 76 13.33 -24.75 24.02
N GLY A 77 12.01 -24.57 23.91
CA GLY A 77 11.13 -25.50 23.20
C GLY A 77 11.61 -25.65 21.76
N LYS A 78 11.84 -26.89 21.31
CA LYS A 78 12.14 -27.19 19.91
C LYS A 78 11.01 -26.62 19.05
N VAL A 79 11.34 -25.67 18.17
CA VAL A 79 10.41 -25.18 17.15
C VAL A 79 9.97 -26.39 16.32
N PRO A 80 8.67 -26.70 16.21
CA PRO A 80 8.20 -27.83 15.44
C PRO A 80 8.68 -27.69 13.99
N LYS A 81 9.26 -28.76 13.45
CA LYS A 81 9.78 -28.80 12.07
C LYS A 81 8.57 -28.74 11.13
N ARG A 82 8.38 -27.61 10.44
CA ARG A 82 7.28 -27.40 9.48
C ARG A 82 7.40 -28.36 8.31
N GLU A 83 6.30 -29.02 7.96
CA GLU A 83 6.19 -29.81 6.74
C GLU A 83 5.84 -28.89 5.56
N LEU A 84 6.78 -28.71 4.63
CA LEU A 84 6.60 -27.86 3.47
C LEU A 84 5.69 -28.57 2.44
N LYS A 85 4.42 -28.14 2.36
CA LYS A 85 3.52 -28.57 1.28
C LYS A 85 3.75 -27.74 0.04
N VAL A 86 3.91 -28.40 -1.10
CA VAL A 86 3.93 -27.74 -2.41
C VAL A 86 2.55 -27.12 -2.67
N ARG A 87 2.52 -25.85 -3.07
CA ARG A 87 1.28 -25.11 -3.36
C ARG A 87 1.27 -24.60 -4.80
N LYS A 88 0.07 -24.42 -5.35
CA LYS A 88 -0.15 -23.79 -6.64
C LYS A 88 -0.43 -22.30 -6.44
N MET A 89 -0.21 -21.52 -7.49
CA MET A 89 -0.47 -20.06 -7.49
C MET A 89 -1.94 -19.77 -7.15
N THR A 90 -2.85 -20.60 -7.66
CA THR A 90 -4.31 -20.54 -7.40
C THR A 90 -4.67 -20.61 -5.91
N ASP A 91 -3.86 -21.27 -5.10
CA ASP A 91 -4.13 -21.46 -3.67
C ASP A 91 -3.92 -20.16 -2.89
N SER A 92 -3.11 -19.25 -3.45
CA SER A 92 -2.83 -17.92 -2.90
C SER A 92 -3.65 -16.80 -3.54
N TYR A 93 -4.43 -17.09 -4.58
CA TYR A 93 -5.19 -16.08 -5.30
C TYR A 93 -6.20 -15.40 -4.38
N GLU A 94 -6.17 -14.07 -4.35
CA GLU A 94 -7.17 -13.22 -3.68
C GLU A 94 -7.51 -12.04 -4.59
N GLU A 95 -8.76 -11.58 -4.46
CA GLU A 95 -9.27 -10.40 -5.16
C GLU A 95 -10.10 -9.52 -4.23
N GLU A 96 -10.00 -8.22 -4.45
CA GLU A 96 -10.70 -7.17 -3.75
C GLU A 96 -11.34 -6.24 -4.79
N ILE A 97 -12.64 -6.00 -4.65
CA ILE A 97 -13.38 -5.08 -5.52
C ILE A 97 -13.67 -3.82 -4.70
N LEU A 98 -13.34 -2.66 -5.26
CA LEU A 98 -13.66 -1.34 -4.75
C LEU A 98 -14.84 -0.77 -5.54
N PRO A 99 -16.09 -0.94 -5.07
CA PRO A 99 -17.30 -0.57 -5.81
C PRO A 99 -17.61 0.93 -5.70
N PHE A 100 -16.73 1.78 -6.22
CA PHE A 100 -16.87 3.23 -6.19
C PHE A 100 -18.18 3.79 -6.76
N LYS A 101 -18.82 3.08 -7.69
CA LYS A 101 -20.14 3.49 -8.24
C LYS A 101 -21.29 3.18 -7.31
N SER A 102 -21.21 2.05 -6.60
CA SER A 102 -22.31 1.55 -5.76
C SER A 102 -22.21 2.06 -4.32
N ASP A 103 -20.99 2.38 -3.85
CA ASP A 103 -20.71 2.83 -2.49
C ASP A 103 -20.08 4.24 -2.49
N PRO A 104 -20.92 5.29 -2.32
CA PRO A 104 -20.45 6.67 -2.22
C PRO A 104 -19.60 6.96 -0.98
N GLU A 105 -19.80 6.24 0.13
CA GLU A 105 -19.03 6.46 1.36
C GLU A 105 -17.58 6.00 1.17
N LEU A 106 -17.41 4.84 0.52
CA LEU A 106 -16.09 4.36 0.11
C LEU A 106 -15.43 5.31 -0.89
N LEU A 107 -16.19 5.81 -1.88
CA LEU A 107 -15.65 6.75 -2.86
C LEU A 107 -15.09 8.02 -2.20
N GLU A 108 -15.80 8.60 -1.22
CA GLU A 108 -15.36 9.80 -0.50
C GLU A 108 -14.01 9.60 0.19
N GLU A 109 -13.72 8.41 0.71
CA GLU A 109 -12.42 8.09 1.32
C GLU A 109 -11.26 8.05 0.30
N TYR A 110 -11.57 7.72 -0.95
CA TYR A 110 -10.59 7.50 -2.02
C TYR A 110 -10.47 8.68 -2.99
N VAL A 111 -11.37 9.65 -2.95
CA VAL A 111 -11.32 10.84 -3.81
C VAL A 111 -10.41 11.89 -3.19
N ASN A 112 -9.60 12.51 -4.04
CA ASN A 112 -8.82 13.70 -3.68
C ASN A 112 -9.65 14.98 -3.91
N PRO A 113 -9.21 16.14 -3.40
CA PRO A 113 -9.92 17.42 -3.59
C PRO A 113 -10.11 17.84 -5.06
N TYR A 114 -9.42 17.18 -6.00
CA TYR A 114 -9.44 17.48 -7.43
C TYR A 114 -10.33 16.53 -8.24
N GLY A 115 -11.05 15.61 -7.58
CA GLY A 115 -11.93 14.65 -8.26
C GLY A 115 -11.17 13.52 -8.97
N SER A 116 -10.00 13.11 -8.47
CA SER A 116 -9.30 11.90 -8.91
C SER A 116 -9.02 10.96 -7.75
N ILE A 117 -8.71 9.70 -8.05
CA ILE A 117 -8.41 8.71 -7.00
C ILE A 117 -7.07 9.05 -6.31
N ARG A 118 -7.06 8.97 -4.98
CA ARG A 118 -5.88 9.15 -4.12
C ARG A 118 -4.97 7.94 -4.24
N ILE A 119 -3.90 8.08 -5.01
CA ILE A 119 -2.92 6.99 -5.24
C ILE A 119 -2.31 6.47 -3.94
N GLY A 120 -2.08 7.33 -2.96
CA GLY A 120 -1.60 6.88 -1.63
C GLY A 120 -2.53 5.87 -0.96
N LYS A 121 -3.86 5.95 -1.17
CA LYS A 121 -4.81 4.94 -0.70
C LYS A 121 -4.65 3.61 -1.44
N ILE A 122 -4.46 3.67 -2.76
CA ILE A 122 -4.17 2.49 -3.57
C ILE A 122 -2.89 1.77 -3.10
N PHE A 123 -1.83 2.50 -2.71
CA PHE A 123 -0.64 1.90 -2.11
C PHE A 123 -0.92 1.21 -0.76
N GLU A 124 -1.83 1.77 0.05
CA GLU A 124 -2.31 1.16 1.29
C GLU A 124 -3.02 -0.19 1.00
N ASN A 125 -3.92 -0.23 0.00
CA ASN A 125 -4.62 -1.48 -0.39
C ASN A 125 -3.70 -2.50 -1.07
N LEU A 126 -2.76 -2.05 -1.91
CA LEU A 126 -1.79 -2.93 -2.57
C LEU A 126 -1.00 -3.74 -1.53
N ASP A 127 -0.47 -3.05 -0.52
CA ASP A 127 0.27 -3.73 0.54
C ASP A 127 -0.66 -4.63 1.38
N LEU A 128 -1.90 -4.19 1.64
CA LEU A 128 -2.89 -4.96 2.40
C LEU A 128 -3.19 -6.29 1.71
N LEU A 129 -3.46 -6.23 0.41
CA LEU A 129 -3.72 -7.41 -0.42
C LEU A 129 -2.48 -8.30 -0.51
N ALA A 130 -1.28 -7.73 -0.66
CA ALA A 130 -0.02 -8.50 -0.64
C ALA A 130 0.15 -9.27 0.68
N GLY A 131 -0.14 -8.61 1.81
CA GLY A 131 -0.15 -9.23 3.13
C GLY A 131 -1.17 -10.37 3.22
N GLN A 132 -2.39 -10.17 2.74
CA GLN A 132 -3.44 -11.19 2.74
C GLN A 132 -3.07 -12.41 1.89
N ILE A 133 -2.56 -12.19 0.68
CA ILE A 133 -2.08 -13.25 -0.22
C ILE A 133 -0.97 -14.05 0.46
N ALA A 134 0.01 -13.36 1.07
CA ALA A 134 1.11 -14.00 1.79
C ALA A 134 0.62 -14.80 3.00
N TYR A 135 -0.27 -14.21 3.82
CA TYR A 135 -0.87 -14.93 4.93
C TYR A 135 -1.66 -16.13 4.45
N LYS A 136 -2.54 -16.01 3.45
CA LYS A 136 -3.28 -17.15 2.87
C LYS A 136 -2.36 -18.26 2.37
N HIS A 137 -1.28 -17.88 1.70
CA HIS A 137 -0.24 -18.81 1.27
C HIS A 137 0.44 -19.52 2.45
N CYS A 138 0.52 -18.89 3.62
CA CYS A 138 0.98 -19.54 4.86
C CYS A 138 -0.13 -20.27 5.65
N SER A 139 -1.41 -19.90 5.50
CA SER A 139 -2.44 -20.10 6.54
C SER A 139 -3.17 -21.44 6.61
N ILE A 140 -2.88 -22.45 5.77
CA ILE A 140 -3.50 -23.78 5.94
C ILE A 140 -2.98 -24.51 7.20
N GLU A 141 -2.06 -23.92 7.97
CA GLU A 141 -1.60 -24.47 9.27
C GLU A 141 -2.14 -23.72 10.51
N MET A 142 -3.04 -22.74 10.36
CA MET A 142 -3.46 -21.83 11.45
C MET A 142 -4.44 -22.41 12.49
N GLU A 143 -4.37 -23.71 12.78
CA GLU A 143 -4.96 -24.25 14.01
C GLU A 143 -4.03 -24.12 15.23
N GLN A 144 -2.76 -23.76 15.01
CA GLN A 144 -1.84 -23.46 16.11
C GLN A 144 -1.22 -22.07 15.91
N ASN A 145 -1.35 -21.23 16.95
CA ASN A 145 -0.62 -19.97 17.14
C ASN A 145 0.81 -20.09 16.61
N SER A 146 1.02 -19.64 15.37
CA SER A 146 2.37 -19.53 14.83
C SER A 146 2.75 -18.06 14.86
N ASP A 147 3.86 -17.76 15.54
CA ASP A 147 4.49 -16.44 15.68
C ASP A 147 5.04 -15.91 14.33
N LEU A 148 4.27 -16.06 13.25
CA LEU A 148 4.69 -15.76 11.89
C LEU A 148 4.37 -14.30 11.56
N THR A 149 5.30 -13.42 11.88
CA THR A 149 5.24 -12.03 11.45
C THR A 149 5.74 -11.92 10.00
N ILE A 150 4.83 -11.59 9.08
CA ILE A 150 5.16 -11.23 7.70
C ILE A 150 5.13 -9.71 7.62
N VAL A 151 6.18 -9.14 7.02
CA VAL A 151 6.31 -7.70 6.77
C VAL A 151 6.60 -7.45 5.31
N THR A 152 6.24 -6.28 4.83
CA THR A 152 6.60 -5.78 3.51
C THR A 152 8.09 -5.47 3.49
N ALA A 153 8.83 -6.08 2.58
CA ALA A 153 10.27 -5.89 2.45
C ALA A 153 10.62 -4.94 1.31
N SER A 154 9.96 -5.07 0.16
CA SER A 154 10.11 -4.14 -0.94
C SER A 154 8.89 -4.12 -1.87
N LEU A 155 8.78 -3.04 -2.64
CA LEU A 155 7.88 -2.89 -3.77
C LEU A 155 8.76 -2.57 -4.98
N ASP A 156 8.67 -3.38 -6.03
CA ASP A 156 9.38 -3.12 -7.29
C ASP A 156 8.80 -1.87 -7.97
N ARG A 157 9.51 -1.37 -8.99
CA ARG A 157 9.02 -0.25 -9.81
C ARG A 157 7.58 -0.49 -10.28
N LEU A 158 6.74 0.51 -10.05
CA LEU A 158 5.33 0.52 -10.41
C LEU A 158 5.09 1.65 -11.41
N ASP A 159 4.60 1.31 -12.60
CA ASP A 159 4.23 2.27 -13.63
C ASP A 159 2.69 2.35 -13.76
N LEU A 160 2.16 3.57 -13.88
CA LEU A 160 0.77 3.82 -14.20
C LEU A 160 0.60 3.72 -15.72
N ILE A 161 0.00 2.63 -16.20
CA ILE A 161 -0.20 2.37 -17.64
C ILE A 161 -1.31 3.28 -18.19
N LYS A 162 -2.37 3.47 -17.41
CA LYS A 162 -3.53 4.32 -17.74
C LYS A 162 -3.93 5.14 -16.51
N PRO A 163 -4.41 6.38 -16.66
CA PRO A 163 -4.92 7.16 -15.54
C PRO A 163 -6.06 6.43 -14.84
N LEU A 164 -6.10 6.49 -13.51
CA LEU A 164 -7.15 5.85 -12.70
C LEU A 164 -8.49 6.57 -12.92
N PRO A 165 -9.49 5.94 -13.56
CA PRO A 165 -10.82 6.53 -13.72
C PRO A 165 -11.63 6.42 -12.42
N ILE A 166 -12.64 7.29 -12.23
CA ILE A 166 -13.66 7.09 -11.19
C ILE A 166 -14.63 6.01 -11.69
N SER A 167 -14.26 4.75 -11.51
CA SER A 167 -15.08 3.58 -11.81
C SER A 167 -14.71 2.46 -10.84
N ASP A 168 -15.52 1.41 -10.74
CA ASP A 168 -15.20 0.27 -9.89
C ASP A 168 -13.83 -0.32 -10.26
N ILE A 169 -12.98 -0.51 -9.25
CA ILE A 169 -11.61 -1.03 -9.42
C ILE A 169 -11.54 -2.43 -8.82
N ARG A 170 -10.90 -3.35 -9.53
CA ARG A 170 -10.53 -4.66 -9.00
C ARG A 170 -9.03 -4.70 -8.75
N LEU A 171 -8.65 -5.05 -7.53
CA LEU A 171 -7.30 -5.46 -7.18
C LEU A 171 -7.30 -6.99 -7.11
N SER A 172 -6.42 -7.65 -7.84
CA SER A 172 -6.30 -9.12 -7.79
C SER A 172 -4.84 -9.51 -7.77
N GLY A 173 -4.50 -10.58 -7.07
CA GLY A 173 -3.11 -10.99 -6.98
C GLY A 173 -2.92 -12.42 -6.51
N HIS A 174 -1.70 -12.89 -6.66
CA HIS A 174 -1.27 -14.22 -6.23
C HIS A 174 0.24 -14.23 -6.03
N ILE A 175 0.75 -15.26 -5.35
CA ILE A 175 2.18 -15.48 -5.22
C ILE A 175 2.74 -16.02 -6.54
N THR A 176 3.78 -15.35 -7.05
CA THR A 176 4.53 -15.78 -8.25
C THR A 176 5.74 -16.62 -7.87
N TYR A 177 6.43 -16.23 -6.80
CA TYR A 177 7.67 -16.87 -6.39
C TYR A 177 7.78 -16.97 -4.87
N VAL A 178 8.29 -18.09 -4.38
CA VAL A 178 8.56 -18.34 -2.96
C VAL A 178 10.03 -18.68 -2.81
N GLY A 179 10.74 -17.88 -2.04
CA GLY A 179 12.10 -18.15 -1.60
C GLY A 179 12.13 -18.83 -0.24
N TYR A 180 13.30 -18.82 0.41
CA TYR A 180 13.46 -19.43 1.73
C TYR A 180 12.73 -18.65 2.83
N SER A 181 12.85 -17.33 2.82
CA SER A 181 12.28 -16.43 3.84
C SER A 181 11.46 -15.28 3.25
N SER A 182 11.28 -15.28 1.93
CA SER A 182 10.60 -14.23 1.17
C SER A 182 9.60 -14.82 0.18
N MET A 183 8.57 -14.04 -0.14
CA MET A 183 7.55 -14.37 -1.12
C MET A 183 7.33 -13.15 -2.01
N GLU A 184 7.23 -13.35 -3.32
CA GLU A 184 6.89 -12.33 -4.28
C GLU A 184 5.40 -12.46 -4.64
N ALA A 185 4.64 -11.39 -4.40
CA ALA A 185 3.24 -11.28 -4.77
C ALA A 185 3.12 -10.38 -6.00
N LEU A 186 2.49 -10.88 -7.05
CA LEU A 186 2.10 -10.09 -8.20
C LEU A 186 0.66 -9.62 -8.01
N ILE A 187 0.47 -8.31 -8.03
CA ILE A 187 -0.84 -7.68 -7.91
C ILE A 187 -1.13 -6.89 -9.18
N LYS A 188 -2.34 -7.08 -9.69
CA LYS A 188 -2.91 -6.43 -10.85
C LYS A 188 -4.06 -5.54 -10.42
N ILE A 189 -4.05 -4.30 -10.90
CA ILE A 189 -5.15 -3.35 -10.72
C ILE A 189 -5.86 -3.16 -12.05
N GLU A 190 -7.17 -3.38 -12.07
CA GLU A 190 -8.00 -3.24 -13.25
C GLU A 190 -9.19 -2.31 -13.00
N ALA A 191 -9.53 -1.46 -13.97
CA ALA A 191 -10.82 -0.76 -14.01
C ALA A 191 -11.87 -1.70 -14.60
N LEU A 192 -12.95 -1.94 -13.86
CA LEU A 192 -14.06 -2.76 -14.33
C LEU A 192 -14.89 -2.00 -15.37
N LYS A 193 -15.19 -2.66 -16.49
CA LYS A 193 -16.14 -2.17 -17.48
C LYS A 193 -17.54 -2.65 -17.12
N ASP A 194 -18.53 -1.79 -17.33
CA ASP A 194 -19.95 -2.13 -17.08
C ASP A 194 -20.50 -3.13 -18.11
N GLU A 195 -19.76 -3.36 -19.21
CA GLU A 195 -20.17 -4.28 -20.26
C GLU A 195 -19.83 -5.73 -19.87
N LYS A 196 -20.89 -6.52 -19.68
CA LYS A 196 -20.81 -7.98 -19.56
C LYS A 196 -20.26 -8.54 -20.87
N SER A 197 -19.00 -8.95 -20.89
CA SER A 197 -18.50 -9.87 -21.91
C SER A 197 -19.16 -11.24 -21.72
N ASP A 198 -19.47 -11.93 -22.82
CA ASP A 198 -20.06 -13.29 -22.87
C ASP A 198 -19.22 -14.42 -22.21
N ASP A 199 -18.14 -14.04 -21.53
CA ASP A 199 -17.20 -14.93 -20.84
C ASP A 199 -17.30 -14.61 -19.35
N ASP A 200 -17.49 -15.63 -18.49
CA ASP A 200 -17.81 -15.54 -17.04
C ASP A 200 -16.79 -14.73 -16.20
N HIS A 201 -15.73 -14.20 -16.81
CA HIS A 201 -14.82 -13.22 -16.22
C HIS A 201 -15.10 -11.82 -16.77
N ILE A 202 -15.62 -10.94 -15.91
CA ILE A 202 -15.68 -9.49 -16.15
C ILE A 202 -14.26 -9.01 -16.45
N LYS A 203 -13.96 -8.69 -17.72
CA LYS A 203 -12.66 -8.17 -18.14
C LYS A 203 -12.53 -6.70 -17.77
N GLY A 204 -11.47 -6.37 -17.04
CA GLY A 204 -11.12 -5.00 -16.72
C GLY A 204 -9.97 -4.48 -17.59
N ASP A 205 -9.88 -3.16 -17.72
CA ASP A 205 -8.71 -2.51 -18.31
C ASP A 205 -7.58 -2.47 -17.28
N THR A 206 -6.41 -3.01 -17.63
CA THR A 206 -5.25 -3.01 -16.72
C THR A 206 -4.73 -1.58 -16.55
N LEU A 207 -4.70 -1.12 -15.31
CA LEU A 207 -4.23 0.22 -14.94
C LEU A 207 -2.78 0.19 -14.47
N MET A 208 -2.45 -0.83 -13.66
CA MET A 208 -1.15 -0.99 -13.01
C MET A 208 -0.85 -2.47 -12.74
N MET A 209 0.45 -2.78 -12.66
CA MET A 209 0.97 -4.04 -12.15
C MET A 209 2.00 -3.71 -11.06
N ALA A 210 1.92 -4.41 -9.93
CA ALA A 210 2.82 -4.24 -8.81
C ALA A 210 3.41 -5.59 -8.42
N ARG A 211 4.71 -5.62 -8.11
CA ARG A 211 5.37 -6.77 -7.48
C ARG A 211 5.81 -6.38 -6.08
N VAL A 212 5.27 -7.08 -5.10
CA VAL A 212 5.53 -6.82 -3.68
C VAL A 212 6.28 -8.00 -3.10
N VAL A 213 7.47 -7.73 -2.54
CA VAL A 213 8.24 -8.75 -1.82
C VAL A 213 7.88 -8.69 -0.35
N MET A 214 7.30 -9.78 0.13
CA MET A 214 6.97 -10.00 1.53
C MET A 214 8.06 -10.85 2.18
N LYS A 215 8.40 -10.55 3.44
CA LYS A 215 9.45 -11.26 4.17
C LYS A 215 9.01 -11.68 5.56
N LEU A 216 9.49 -12.84 5.97
CA LEU A 216 9.38 -13.33 7.33
C LEU A 216 10.32 -12.53 8.25
N PHE A 217 9.77 -12.00 9.34
CA PHE A 217 10.45 -11.05 10.22
C PHE A 217 11.62 -11.63 11.05
N GLN A 218 11.85 -12.95 11.04
CA GLN A 218 12.81 -13.63 11.93
C GLN A 218 14.30 -13.41 11.60
N ILE A 219 14.71 -12.27 11.07
CA ILE A 219 16.04 -12.12 10.47
C ILE A 219 16.87 -11.06 11.17
N THR A 220 17.37 -11.42 12.35
CA THR A 220 18.53 -10.80 12.99
C THR A 220 19.84 -11.12 12.24
N GLU A 221 19.94 -12.31 11.63
CA GLU A 221 21.21 -12.80 11.04
C GLU A 221 21.56 -12.17 9.69
N GLU A 222 20.64 -12.09 8.72
CA GLU A 222 20.98 -11.42 7.46
C GLU A 222 21.17 -9.91 7.63
N GLN A 223 20.48 -9.28 8.59
CA GLN A 223 20.70 -7.88 8.90
C GLN A 223 22.11 -7.67 9.46
N LYS A 224 22.58 -8.59 10.32
CA LYS A 224 23.95 -8.59 10.83
C LYS A 224 24.97 -8.79 9.71
N ASN A 225 24.73 -9.74 8.81
CA ASN A 225 25.61 -10.00 7.66
C ASN A 225 25.63 -8.84 6.65
N ARG A 226 24.48 -8.20 6.39
CA ARG A 226 24.44 -7.00 5.54
C ARG A 226 25.19 -5.84 6.16
N ARG A 227 24.98 -5.55 7.45
CA ARG A 227 25.76 -4.54 8.18
C ARG A 227 27.25 -4.85 8.14
N PHE A 228 27.64 -6.11 8.29
CA PHE A 228 29.03 -6.54 8.20
C PHE A 228 29.62 -6.30 6.80
N LYS A 229 28.92 -6.72 5.73
CA LYS A 229 29.35 -6.49 4.34
C LYS A 229 29.46 -5.00 4.02
N SER A 230 28.42 -4.21 4.27
CA SER A 230 28.43 -2.76 4.03
C SER A 230 29.48 -2.02 4.89
N ALA A 231 29.73 -2.47 6.12
CA ALA A 231 30.77 -1.90 6.97
C ALA A 231 32.19 -2.35 6.55
N ALA A 232 32.32 -3.47 5.84
CA ALA A 232 33.60 -3.92 5.27
C ALA A 232 33.93 -3.15 3.99
N THR A 233 32.94 -2.85 3.15
CA THR A 233 33.09 -2.09 1.90
C THR A 233 32.86 -0.58 2.05
N ALA A 234 32.85 -0.06 3.27
CA ALA A 234 32.66 1.38 3.49
C ALA A 234 33.86 2.18 2.94
N LEU A 235 33.58 3.30 2.26
CA LEU A 235 34.60 4.23 1.74
C LEU A 235 35.54 4.78 2.83
N SER A 236 35.12 4.72 4.11
CA SER A 236 35.96 5.09 5.25
C SER A 236 37.06 4.08 5.56
N LYS A 237 37.02 2.87 4.98
CA LYS A 237 37.99 1.79 5.22
C LYS A 237 38.74 1.37 3.96
N LEU A 238 38.05 1.34 2.82
CA LEU A 238 38.62 1.00 1.53
C LEU A 238 38.53 2.23 0.62
N PRO A 239 39.61 2.55 -0.14
CA PRO A 239 39.52 3.60 -1.14
C PRO A 239 38.48 3.23 -2.21
N PRO A 240 37.87 4.23 -2.89
CA PRO A 240 36.92 3.96 -3.97
C PRO A 240 37.56 3.11 -5.06
N THR A 241 36.76 2.24 -5.66
CA THR A 241 37.14 1.46 -6.85
C THR A 241 37.39 2.38 -8.04
N GLU A 242 38.09 1.90 -9.07
CA GLU A 242 38.35 2.72 -10.28
C GLU A 242 37.06 3.21 -10.95
N GLU A 243 36.02 2.38 -10.98
CA GLU A 243 34.70 2.76 -11.49
C GLU A 243 34.07 3.89 -10.64
N GLU A 244 34.11 3.79 -9.31
CA GLU A 244 33.61 4.83 -8.41
C GLU A 244 34.42 6.13 -8.53
N LYS A 245 35.74 6.05 -8.72
CA LYS A 245 36.60 7.23 -8.95
C LYS A 245 36.22 7.98 -10.22
N LEU A 246 35.95 7.26 -11.31
CA LEU A 246 35.49 7.87 -12.56
C LEU A 246 34.16 8.60 -12.36
N ILE A 247 33.20 7.99 -11.66
CA ILE A 247 31.91 8.61 -11.34
C ILE A 247 32.10 9.89 -10.51
N ILE A 248 32.96 9.84 -9.49
CA ILE A 248 33.26 11.01 -8.65
C ILE A 248 33.88 12.14 -9.48
N HIS A 249 34.83 11.79 -10.35
CA HIS A 249 35.50 12.74 -11.24
C HIS A 249 34.53 13.38 -12.23
N ASP A 250 33.65 12.59 -12.86
CA ASP A 250 32.62 13.09 -13.78
C ASP A 250 31.65 14.03 -13.07
N CYS A 251 31.23 13.68 -11.84
CA CYS A 251 30.37 14.52 -11.02
C CYS A 251 31.05 15.84 -10.64
N TYR A 252 32.36 15.82 -10.33
CA TYR A 252 33.15 17.02 -10.07
C TYR A 252 33.29 17.91 -11.30
N LEU A 253 33.58 17.34 -12.48
CA LEU A 253 33.66 18.09 -13.73
C LEU A 253 32.34 18.77 -14.07
N GLU A 254 31.21 18.09 -13.90
CA GLU A 254 29.89 18.71 -14.06
C GLU A 254 29.68 19.86 -13.06
N HIS A 255 30.04 19.68 -11.78
CA HIS A 255 29.94 20.74 -10.77
C HIS A 255 30.77 21.98 -11.16
N CYS A 256 32.00 21.80 -11.64
CA CYS A 256 32.89 22.91 -12.03
C CYS A 256 32.29 23.80 -13.12
N LYS A 257 31.54 23.24 -14.08
CA LYS A 257 30.88 24.03 -15.14
C LYS A 257 29.98 25.13 -14.57
N TYR A 258 29.23 24.80 -13.52
CA TYR A 258 28.32 25.74 -12.86
C TYR A 258 28.98 26.60 -11.78
N ALA A 259 30.07 26.12 -11.18
CA ALA A 259 30.84 26.90 -10.19
C ALA A 259 31.65 28.03 -10.84
N GLU A 260 32.19 27.80 -12.04
CA GLU A 260 33.01 28.77 -12.79
C GLU A 260 32.14 29.76 -13.59
N GLN A 261 30.98 29.33 -14.11
CA GLN A 261 30.00 30.22 -14.70
C GLN A 261 29.23 30.97 -13.60
N LYS A 262 29.68 32.20 -13.27
CA LYS A 262 28.83 33.26 -12.65
C LYS A 262 27.66 33.70 -13.55
N GLU A 263 27.28 32.90 -14.54
CA GLU A 263 26.08 33.16 -15.33
C GLU A 263 24.88 32.83 -14.46
N LYS A 264 24.02 33.84 -14.31
CA LYS A 264 22.74 33.82 -13.61
C LYS A 264 22.15 32.43 -13.66
N THR A 265 21.78 31.90 -12.50
CA THR A 265 20.70 30.90 -12.42
C THR A 265 19.66 31.31 -13.45
N LEU A 266 19.47 30.49 -14.49
CA LEU A 266 18.39 30.68 -15.45
C LEU A 266 17.13 30.94 -14.62
N GLU A 267 16.26 31.88 -15.00
CA GLU A 267 15.10 32.29 -14.18
C GLU A 267 14.22 31.10 -13.70
N ASN A 268 14.31 29.96 -14.38
CA ASN A 268 13.57 28.73 -14.10
C ASN A 268 14.40 27.61 -13.42
N MET A 269 15.66 27.86 -13.06
CA MET A 269 16.53 26.90 -12.38
C MET A 269 16.50 27.17 -10.87
N LYS A 270 16.23 26.12 -10.09
CA LYS A 270 16.25 26.15 -8.62
C LYS A 270 17.30 25.19 -8.11
N TRP A 271 17.93 25.55 -6.99
CA TRP A 271 18.85 24.65 -6.31
C TRP A 271 18.10 23.54 -5.57
N MET A 272 18.73 22.38 -5.47
CA MET A 272 18.10 21.18 -4.91
C MET A 272 17.77 21.34 -3.42
N ASP A 273 18.61 22.05 -2.68
CA ASP A 273 18.45 22.39 -1.26
C ASP A 273 17.21 23.26 -0.99
N GLU A 274 16.85 24.13 -1.92
CA GLU A 274 15.63 24.96 -1.84
C GLU A 274 14.33 24.16 -2.08
N THR A 275 14.43 22.90 -2.52
CA THR A 275 13.28 22.03 -2.82
C THR A 275 13.00 20.99 -1.74
N ILE A 276 13.62 21.13 -0.56
CA ILE A 276 13.42 20.19 0.56
C ILE A 276 12.13 20.51 1.31
N MET A 277 11.32 19.48 1.54
CA MET A 277 10.12 19.55 2.37
C MET A 277 10.13 18.42 3.39
N GLU A 278 9.88 18.72 4.65
CA GLU A 278 9.90 17.74 5.74
C GLU A 278 8.52 17.58 6.37
N SER A 279 8.20 16.36 6.81
CA SER A 279 7.00 16.04 7.58
C SER A 279 7.34 15.16 8.75
N VAL A 280 6.79 15.50 9.92
CA VAL A 280 6.96 14.75 11.17
C VAL A 280 5.62 14.19 11.61
N THR A 281 5.53 12.87 11.75
CA THR A 281 4.27 12.18 12.09
C THR A 281 4.50 11.16 13.19
N LEU A 282 3.67 11.19 14.24
CA LEU A 282 3.64 10.15 15.27
C LEU A 282 2.93 8.90 14.75
N MET A 283 3.56 7.74 14.91
CA MET A 283 3.00 6.47 14.47
C MET A 283 1.96 5.93 15.44
N GLN A 284 0.69 6.04 15.07
CA GLN A 284 -0.43 5.65 15.93
C GLN A 284 -0.86 4.18 15.75
N PRO A 285 -1.48 3.55 16.77
CA PRO A 285 -1.87 2.13 16.73
C PRO A 285 -2.92 1.78 15.65
N GLN A 286 -3.73 2.72 15.19
CA GLN A 286 -4.78 2.49 14.18
C GLN A 286 -4.21 2.03 12.83
N LYS A 287 -2.92 2.27 12.59
CA LYS A 287 -2.21 1.95 11.35
C LYS A 287 -1.23 0.77 11.51
N ARG A 288 -1.50 -0.10 12.50
CA ARG A 288 -0.68 -1.27 12.81
C ARG A 288 -1.10 -2.51 12.02
N SER A 289 -0.14 -3.37 11.72
CA SER A 289 -0.34 -4.76 11.34
C SER A 289 -0.75 -5.60 12.55
N LEU A 290 -1.18 -6.85 12.29
CA LEU A 290 -1.53 -7.85 13.31
C LEU A 290 -0.43 -8.03 14.39
N HIS A 291 0.82 -7.76 14.05
CA HIS A 291 2.00 -7.97 14.91
C HIS A 291 2.48 -6.68 15.61
N GLY A 292 1.71 -5.59 15.54
CA GLY A 292 2.03 -4.35 16.27
C GLY A 292 3.10 -3.46 15.61
N PHE A 293 3.43 -3.69 14.34
CA PHE A 293 4.28 -2.81 13.54
C PHE A 293 3.43 -1.94 12.62
N ILE A 294 3.93 -0.77 12.21
CA ILE A 294 3.26 0.06 11.22
C ILE A 294 3.29 -0.60 9.85
N PHE A 295 2.18 -0.49 9.14
CA PHE A 295 1.98 -1.10 7.83
C PHE A 295 2.82 -0.41 6.73
N GLY A 296 3.40 -1.19 5.81
CA GLY A 296 4.25 -0.67 4.74
C GLY A 296 3.48 0.27 3.81
N GLY A 297 2.26 -0.12 3.45
CA GLY A 297 1.34 0.67 2.62
C GLY A 297 1.01 2.02 3.22
N TYR A 298 0.90 2.12 4.55
CA TYR A 298 0.69 3.39 5.23
C TYR A 298 1.92 4.31 5.14
N LEU A 299 3.13 3.75 5.25
CA LEU A 299 4.35 4.53 5.05
C LEU A 299 4.48 5.02 3.60
N MET A 300 4.16 4.18 2.62
CA MET A 300 4.17 4.55 1.19
C MET A 300 3.18 5.66 0.90
N LYS A 301 1.98 5.59 1.50
CA LYS A 301 0.97 6.63 1.40
C LYS A 301 1.52 7.98 1.89
N LEU A 302 2.12 8.01 3.09
CA LEU A 302 2.64 9.24 3.67
C LEU A 302 3.79 9.82 2.83
N ALA A 303 4.70 8.97 2.36
CA ALA A 303 5.81 9.37 1.49
C ALA A 303 5.29 9.98 0.18
N TYR A 304 4.31 9.33 -0.46
CA TYR A 304 3.69 9.81 -1.69
C TYR A 304 2.99 11.16 -1.49
N GLU A 305 2.28 11.35 -0.38
CA GLU A 305 1.57 12.61 -0.09
C GLU A 305 2.52 13.77 0.16
N LEU A 306 3.65 13.51 0.83
CA LEU A 306 4.71 14.50 1.00
C LEU A 306 5.35 14.86 -0.34
N ALA A 307 5.70 13.85 -1.15
CA ALA A 307 6.28 14.06 -2.47
C ALA A 307 5.32 14.81 -3.41
N PHE A 308 4.03 14.48 -3.38
CA PHE A 308 3.00 15.18 -4.15
C PHE A 308 2.86 16.64 -3.73
N SER A 309 2.95 16.93 -2.42
CA SER A 309 2.90 18.29 -1.89
C SER A 309 4.12 19.10 -2.33
N ASN A 310 5.32 18.51 -2.22
CA ASN A 310 6.57 19.14 -2.65
C ASN A 310 6.57 19.42 -4.16
N ALA A 311 6.18 18.42 -4.96
CA ALA A 311 5.98 18.54 -6.41
C ALA A 311 5.01 19.67 -6.78
N SER A 312 3.88 19.77 -6.07
CA SER A 312 2.87 20.80 -6.32
C SER A 312 3.41 22.21 -6.03
N VAL A 313 4.16 22.38 -4.94
CA VAL A 313 4.80 23.65 -4.57
C VAL A 313 5.87 24.04 -5.60
N PHE A 314 6.66 23.08 -6.06
CA PHE A 314 7.70 23.33 -7.05
C PHE A 314 7.14 23.73 -8.41
N LEU A 315 6.16 22.98 -8.92
CA LEU A 315 5.53 23.23 -10.22
C LEU A 315 4.57 24.43 -10.21
N LYS A 316 4.10 24.86 -9.03
CA LYS A 316 2.97 25.80 -8.86
C LYS A 316 1.72 25.34 -9.64
N SER A 317 1.59 24.03 -9.85
CA SER A 317 0.50 23.40 -10.60
C SER A 317 0.35 21.95 -10.15
N ARG A 318 -0.70 21.28 -10.61
CA ARG A 318 -1.03 19.92 -10.18
C ARG A 318 -0.15 18.89 -10.89
N PRO A 319 0.71 18.14 -10.18
CA PRO A 319 1.47 17.06 -10.78
C PRO A 319 0.57 15.86 -11.09
N THR A 320 0.98 15.07 -12.08
CA THR A 320 0.39 13.76 -12.39
C THR A 320 1.38 12.67 -12.02
N PHE A 321 0.94 11.67 -11.25
CA PHE A 321 1.75 10.50 -10.99
C PHE A 321 1.93 9.67 -12.25
N LEU A 322 3.16 9.24 -12.52
CA LEU A 322 3.51 8.43 -13.68
C LEU A 322 4.04 7.07 -13.24
N ALA A 323 5.01 7.07 -12.33
CA ALA A 323 5.66 5.88 -11.84
C ALA A 323 6.18 6.09 -10.42
N LEU A 324 6.45 4.98 -9.75
CA LEU A 324 7.13 4.88 -8.47
C LEU A 324 8.33 3.96 -8.66
N ASP A 325 9.51 4.42 -8.27
CA ASP A 325 10.72 3.58 -8.28
C ASP A 325 10.68 2.53 -7.15
N GLU A 326 11.66 1.64 -7.14
CA GLU A 326 11.75 0.58 -6.12
C GLU A 326 11.80 1.17 -4.70
N ILE A 327 10.90 0.70 -3.84
CA ILE A 327 10.91 1.01 -2.40
C ILE A 327 11.41 -0.20 -1.63
N SER A 328 12.36 0.02 -0.71
CA SER A 328 12.85 -1.03 0.20
C SER A 328 12.71 -0.64 1.66
N PHE A 329 12.06 -1.52 2.45
CA PHE A 329 11.88 -1.37 3.88
C PHE A 329 13.05 -2.03 4.63
N ARG A 330 13.97 -1.21 5.12
CA ARG A 330 15.18 -1.70 5.79
C ARG A 330 14.94 -2.16 7.23
N LYS A 331 14.00 -1.52 7.93
CA LYS A 331 13.69 -1.78 9.34
C LYS A 331 12.18 -1.68 9.57
N PRO A 332 11.62 -2.50 10.48
CA PRO A 332 10.25 -2.32 10.92
C PRO A 332 10.10 -0.98 11.67
N VAL A 333 8.91 -0.40 11.59
CA VAL A 333 8.54 0.82 12.33
C VAL A 333 7.57 0.44 13.44
N HIS A 334 7.92 0.78 14.68
CA HIS A 334 7.10 0.48 15.86
C HIS A 334 6.05 1.56 16.10
N ILE A 335 4.92 1.17 16.69
CA ILE A 335 3.92 2.11 17.21
C ILE A 335 4.58 3.03 18.26
N GLY A 336 4.22 4.31 18.23
CA GLY A 336 4.80 5.35 19.10
C GLY A 336 6.12 5.93 18.58
N SER A 337 6.66 5.41 17.47
CA SER A 337 7.84 6.02 16.85
C SER A 337 7.47 7.36 16.20
N ILE A 338 8.40 8.32 16.25
CA ILE A 338 8.30 9.58 15.50
C ILE A 338 8.93 9.33 14.14
N LEU A 339 8.12 9.43 13.09
CA LEU A 339 8.56 9.30 11.71
C LEU A 339 8.87 10.69 11.15
N ILE A 340 10.11 10.90 10.73
CA ILE A 340 10.52 12.09 9.98
C ILE A 340 10.71 11.65 8.54
N MET A 341 9.96 12.27 7.63
CA MET A 341 10.11 12.07 6.19
C MET A 341 10.58 13.37 5.57
N THR A 342 11.51 13.25 4.65
CA THR A 342 12.08 14.36 3.88
C THR A 342 11.82 14.06 2.42
N SER A 343 11.29 15.03 1.68
CA SER A 343 11.13 14.94 0.24
C SER A 343 11.94 16.02 -0.45
N GLN A 344 12.53 15.68 -1.60
CA GLN A 344 13.39 16.59 -2.37
C GLN A 344 13.26 16.32 -3.87
N ILE A 345 13.39 17.37 -4.69
CA ILE A 345 13.35 17.22 -6.14
C ILE A 345 14.74 16.94 -6.64
N VAL A 346 14.97 15.72 -7.11
CA VAL A 346 16.31 15.22 -7.45
C VAL A 346 16.68 15.44 -8.91
N TYR A 347 15.68 15.44 -9.80
CA TYR A 347 15.93 15.56 -11.23
C TYR A 347 14.79 16.28 -11.94
N ALA A 348 15.09 17.37 -12.62
CA ALA A 348 14.14 18.14 -13.43
C ALA A 348 14.83 18.58 -14.74
N PRO A 349 14.64 17.85 -15.86
CA PRO A 349 15.31 18.14 -17.14
C PRO A 349 14.86 19.46 -17.79
N GLY A 350 13.70 19.99 -17.41
CA GLY A 350 13.13 21.18 -18.04
C GLY A 350 12.64 20.95 -19.48
N PRO A 351 12.18 22.02 -20.16
CA PRO A 351 11.63 21.91 -21.51
C PRO A 351 12.65 21.33 -22.52
N PRO A 352 12.22 20.41 -23.43
CA PRO A 352 10.84 20.04 -23.76
C PRO A 352 10.22 18.97 -22.87
N HIS A 353 10.98 18.37 -21.96
CA HIS A 353 10.51 17.30 -21.08
C HIS A 353 9.55 17.85 -20.02
N LYS A 354 8.50 17.07 -19.72
CA LYS A 354 7.44 17.45 -18.75
C LYS A 354 7.41 16.56 -17.52
N SER A 355 8.42 15.72 -17.35
CA SER A 355 8.58 14.80 -16.22
C SER A 355 9.76 15.23 -15.37
N PHE A 356 9.65 15.02 -14.06
CA PHE A 356 10.70 15.26 -13.08
C PHE A 356 10.55 14.21 -11.97
N GLN A 357 11.59 14.02 -11.20
CA GLN A 357 11.67 13.01 -10.15
C GLN A 357 11.74 13.67 -8.78
N VAL A 358 11.02 13.10 -7.84
CA VAL A 358 10.97 13.52 -6.45
C VAL A 358 11.38 12.31 -5.60
N ALA A 359 12.33 12.51 -4.70
CA ALA A 359 12.75 11.54 -3.70
C ALA A 359 12.02 11.77 -2.38
#